data_AF-A0A8C9PT28-F1
#
_entry.id   AF-A0A8C9PT28-F1
#
_cell.length_a   1.000
_cell.length_b   1.000
_cell.length_c   1.000
_cell.angle_alpha   90.00
_cell.angle_beta   90.00
_cell.angle_gamma   90.00
#
_symmetry.space_group_name_H-M   'P 1'
#
loop_
_entity.id
_entity.type
_entity.pdbx_description
1 polymer ?
#
loop_
_entity_poly.entity_id
_entity_poly.type
_entity_poly.pdbx_seq_one_letter_code
_entity_poly.pdbx_strand_id
1 'polypeptide(L)'
;MRAAGVPSSAPHTKILCPPKINIKKFLSLSLSLSLSLSSLSLSLSLSLLCLSLSKKKKKKKSQQRSNIPVDHSRVCGKTYVIPWRPFQKSCLHQELKLMGEYALQNKCKIWRAKFALMEIHKAAQELLVMGQDLRHLFEGNALLQQILVSC
;
A
#
# COMPACT_ATOMS: atom_id res chain seq x y z
N MET A 1 -12.13 -63.76 -46.42
CA MET A 1 -11.99 -64.34 -47.78
C MET A 1 -13.24 -63.95 -48.56
N ARG A 2 -13.27 -63.30 -49.72
CA ARG A 2 -12.34 -63.02 -50.82
C ARG A 2 -12.64 -61.62 -51.38
N ALA A 3 -11.63 -61.01 -51.97
CA ALA A 3 -11.71 -59.80 -52.79
C ALA A 3 -12.10 -60.11 -54.24
N ALA A 4 -12.67 -59.11 -54.93
CA ALA A 4 -12.64 -58.85 -56.38
C ALA A 4 -13.37 -57.50 -56.59
N GLY A 5 -13.01 -56.55 -57.44
CA GLY A 5 -11.96 -56.40 -58.44
C GLY A 5 -12.44 -55.38 -59.49
N VAL A 6 -11.50 -54.53 -59.96
CA VAL A 6 -11.44 -53.87 -61.30
C VAL A 6 -12.42 -52.68 -61.55
N PRO A 7 -12.19 -51.79 -62.56
CA PRO A 7 -11.16 -50.75 -62.73
C PRO A 7 -11.78 -49.35 -63.01
N SER A 8 -11.00 -48.44 -63.64
CA SER A 8 -11.43 -47.26 -64.45
C SER A 8 -11.36 -45.94 -63.68
N SER A 9 -10.75 -44.85 -64.15
CA SER A 9 -10.09 -44.50 -65.41
C SER A 9 -9.29 -43.22 -65.13
N ALA A 10 -8.12 -43.06 -65.75
CA ALA A 10 -7.46 -41.76 -65.86
C ALA A 10 -8.29 -40.85 -66.79
N PRO A 11 -8.26 -39.51 -66.63
CA PRO A 11 -7.24 -38.78 -67.37
C PRO A 11 -6.74 -37.45 -66.73
N HIS A 12 -5.44 -37.24 -66.91
CA HIS A 12 -4.74 -35.99 -67.21
C HIS A 12 -5.47 -34.64 -67.00
N THR A 13 -4.95 -33.84 -66.07
CA THR A 13 -4.91 -32.38 -66.21
C THR A 13 -3.54 -31.82 -65.82
N LYS A 14 -2.82 -31.39 -66.86
CA LYS A 14 -1.90 -30.25 -66.97
C LYS A 14 -1.11 -29.82 -65.72
N ILE A 15 0.19 -30.09 -65.78
CA ILE A 15 1.24 -29.48 -64.98
C ILE A 15 1.19 -27.95 -65.19
N LEU A 16 0.81 -27.21 -64.16
CA LEU A 16 1.09 -25.79 -64.03
C LEU A 16 2.37 -25.64 -63.20
N CYS A 17 3.38 -24.98 -63.76
CA CYS A 17 4.72 -24.83 -63.20
C CYS A 17 4.70 -24.29 -61.74
N PRO A 18 5.49 -24.85 -60.80
CA PRO A 18 5.60 -24.28 -59.47
C PRO A 18 6.42 -22.96 -59.48
N PRO A 19 6.00 -21.93 -58.73
CA PRO A 19 6.75 -20.69 -58.60
C PRO A 19 8.09 -20.95 -57.89
N LYS A 20 9.15 -20.26 -58.34
CA LYS A 20 10.49 -20.33 -57.74
C LYS A 20 10.42 -19.94 -56.26
N ILE A 21 10.47 -20.94 -55.39
CA ILE A 21 10.52 -20.77 -53.93
C ILE A 21 11.90 -20.17 -53.60
N ASN A 22 11.92 -18.95 -53.04
CA ASN A 22 13.16 -18.23 -52.75
C ASN A 22 13.77 -18.75 -51.44
N ILE A 23 14.68 -19.74 -51.56
CA ILE A 23 15.35 -20.48 -50.48
C ILE A 23 16.04 -19.54 -49.46
N LYS A 24 16.50 -18.35 -49.89
CA LYS A 24 17.16 -17.37 -49.01
C LYS A 24 16.22 -16.81 -47.95
N LYS A 25 14.93 -16.61 -48.27
CA LYS A 25 13.92 -16.17 -47.28
C LYS A 25 13.68 -17.25 -46.22
N PHE A 26 13.67 -18.53 -46.60
CA PHE A 26 13.43 -19.64 -45.69
C PHE A 26 14.56 -19.83 -44.68
N LEU A 27 15.83 -19.74 -45.12
CA LEU A 27 16.97 -19.78 -44.20
C LEU A 27 17.03 -18.54 -43.29
N SER A 28 16.70 -17.34 -43.79
CA SER A 28 16.66 -16.12 -42.96
C SER A 28 15.57 -16.19 -41.88
N LEU A 29 14.38 -16.72 -42.22
CA LEU A 29 13.32 -16.94 -41.25
C LEU A 29 13.73 -17.98 -40.22
N SER A 30 14.31 -19.12 -40.64
CA SER A 30 14.78 -20.18 -39.73
C SER A 30 15.86 -19.68 -38.76
N LEU A 31 16.82 -18.87 -39.25
CA LEU A 31 17.89 -18.30 -38.43
C LEU A 31 17.37 -17.21 -37.47
N SER A 32 16.38 -16.42 -37.87
CA SER A 32 15.71 -15.46 -36.98
C SER A 32 14.85 -16.15 -35.91
N LEU A 33 14.23 -17.28 -36.26
CA LEU A 33 13.42 -18.07 -35.34
C LEU A 33 14.31 -18.79 -34.30
N SER A 34 15.50 -19.26 -34.70
CA SER A 34 16.45 -19.88 -33.78
C SER A 34 17.16 -18.87 -32.86
N LEU A 35 17.51 -17.68 -33.36
CA LEU A 35 18.03 -16.60 -32.51
C LEU A 35 16.98 -16.09 -31.51
N SER A 36 15.71 -16.03 -31.89
CA SER A 36 14.63 -15.65 -30.96
C SER A 36 14.33 -16.74 -29.94
N LEU A 37 14.30 -18.03 -30.32
CA LEU A 37 14.14 -19.15 -29.39
C LEU A 37 15.29 -19.23 -28.37
N SER A 38 16.53 -18.98 -28.79
CA SER A 38 17.68 -18.96 -27.87
C SER A 38 17.66 -17.77 -26.92
N SER A 39 17.29 -16.58 -27.40
CA SER A 39 17.07 -15.39 -26.56
C SER A 39 15.97 -15.61 -25.52
N LEU A 40 14.85 -16.25 -25.92
CA LEU A 40 13.75 -16.59 -25.01
C LEU A 40 14.19 -17.63 -23.97
N SER A 41 14.94 -18.66 -24.35
CA SER A 41 15.49 -19.67 -23.42
C SER A 41 16.45 -19.06 -22.39
N LEU A 42 17.36 -18.17 -22.82
CA LEU A 42 18.25 -17.42 -21.94
C LEU A 42 17.49 -16.49 -20.99
N SER A 43 16.43 -15.82 -21.45
CA SER A 43 15.58 -14.99 -20.59
C SER A 43 14.81 -15.81 -19.53
N LEU A 44 14.32 -17.00 -19.91
CA LEU A 44 13.58 -17.88 -19.01
C LEU A 44 14.50 -18.48 -17.95
N SER A 45 15.71 -18.91 -18.34
CA SER A 45 16.72 -19.41 -17.39
C SER A 45 17.22 -18.32 -16.42
N LEU A 46 17.44 -17.09 -16.90
CA LEU A 46 17.83 -15.97 -16.05
C LEU A 46 16.73 -15.59 -15.04
N SER A 47 15.46 -15.61 -15.47
CA SER A 47 14.31 -15.34 -14.59
C SER A 47 14.08 -16.46 -13.57
N LEU A 48 14.22 -17.74 -13.94
CA LEU A 48 14.18 -18.89 -13.03
C LEU A 48 15.31 -18.85 -11.99
N LEU A 49 16.53 -18.47 -12.38
CA LEU A 49 17.65 -18.28 -11.45
C LEU A 49 17.40 -17.10 -10.48
N CYS A 50 16.83 -16.00 -10.97
CA CYS A 50 16.43 -14.84 -10.16
C CYS A 50 15.36 -15.19 -9.12
N LEU A 51 14.35 -15.97 -9.50
CA LEU A 51 13.33 -16.53 -8.59
C LEU A 51 13.95 -17.46 -7.53
N SER A 52 14.95 -18.26 -7.90
CA SER A 52 15.65 -19.17 -6.99
C SER A 52 16.52 -18.43 -5.95
N LEU A 53 17.23 -17.38 -6.36
CA LEU A 53 17.96 -16.49 -5.45
C LEU A 53 17.03 -15.70 -4.52
N SER A 54 15.84 -15.33 -4.99
CA SER A 54 14.83 -14.60 -4.19
C SER A 54 14.20 -15.48 -3.08
N LYS A 55 14.04 -16.79 -3.30
CA LYS A 55 13.55 -17.73 -2.27
C LYS A 55 14.55 -17.97 -1.13
N LYS A 56 15.87 -17.91 -1.38
CA LYS A 56 16.91 -18.02 -0.31
C LYS A 56 16.93 -16.81 0.64
N LYS A 57 16.57 -15.60 0.19
CA LYS A 57 16.44 -14.40 1.05
C LYS A 57 15.20 -14.42 1.95
N LYS A 58 14.08 -15.02 1.52
CA LYS A 58 12.84 -15.04 2.31
C LYS A 58 12.92 -15.91 3.58
N LYS A 59 13.61 -17.06 3.55
CA LYS A 59 13.69 -17.99 4.71
C LYS A 59 14.55 -17.45 5.87
N LYS A 60 15.59 -16.66 5.59
CA LYS A 60 16.34 -15.90 6.62
C LYS A 60 15.57 -14.68 7.15
N LYS A 61 14.67 -14.10 6.35
CA LYS A 61 13.88 -12.91 6.72
C LYS A 61 12.61 -13.24 7.53
N SER A 62 12.11 -14.48 7.44
CA SER A 62 10.96 -14.94 8.23
C SER A 62 11.33 -15.28 9.67
N GLN A 63 12.53 -15.83 9.93
CA GLN A 63 12.99 -16.13 11.29
C GLN A 63 13.42 -14.89 12.08
N GLN A 64 13.80 -13.80 11.40
CA GLN A 64 14.20 -12.54 12.05
C GLN A 64 13.03 -11.60 12.40
N ARG A 65 11.79 -11.91 11.99
CA ARG A 65 10.62 -11.07 12.29
C ARG A 65 9.90 -11.43 13.58
N SER A 66 10.22 -12.55 14.23
CA SER A 66 9.45 -13.06 15.37
C SER A 66 9.98 -12.66 16.75
N ASN A 67 11.10 -11.94 16.85
CA ASN A 67 11.64 -11.49 18.12
C ASN A 67 11.76 -9.96 18.13
N ILE A 68 10.61 -9.27 18.12
CA ILE A 68 10.55 -7.88 18.53
C ILE A 68 10.49 -7.92 20.07
N PRO A 69 11.48 -7.40 20.81
CA PRO A 69 11.34 -7.22 22.25
C PRO A 69 10.13 -6.30 22.45
N VAL A 70 9.06 -6.81 23.04
CA VAL A 70 7.90 -5.98 23.39
C VAL A 70 8.36 -5.11 24.55
N ASP A 71 8.72 -3.87 24.23
CA ASP A 71 9.14 -2.89 25.21
C ASP A 71 8.03 -2.73 26.26
N HIS A 72 8.35 -3.05 27.52
CA HIS A 72 7.41 -2.98 28.64
C HIS A 72 7.22 -1.54 29.14
N SER A 73 7.86 -0.55 28.51
CA SER A 73 7.60 0.87 28.76
C SER A 73 6.37 1.39 28.00
N ARG A 74 5.21 0.72 28.11
CA ARG A 74 3.96 1.31 27.56
C ARG A 74 3.56 2.51 28.41
N VAL A 75 3.99 3.71 27.99
CA VAL A 75 3.57 4.97 28.60
C VAL A 75 2.09 5.18 28.29
N CYS A 76 1.24 4.92 29.28
CA CYS A 76 -0.19 5.20 29.23
C CYS A 76 -0.47 6.55 29.89
N GLY A 77 -0.92 7.53 29.10
CA GLY A 77 -1.32 8.85 29.57
C GLY A 77 -2.83 8.97 29.79
N LYS A 78 -3.25 9.81 30.72
CA LYS A 78 -4.65 10.17 30.90
C LYS A 78 -5.12 11.05 29.73
N THR A 79 -6.27 10.73 29.15
CA THR A 79 -6.83 11.47 27.99
C THR A 79 -7.87 12.52 28.39
N TYR A 80 -8.28 12.55 29.65
CA TYR A 80 -9.28 13.49 30.15
C TYR A 80 -9.08 13.76 31.64
N VAL A 81 -9.62 14.90 32.08
CA VAL A 81 -9.68 15.29 33.49
C VAL A 81 -11.14 15.44 33.89
N ILE A 82 -11.49 14.94 35.07
CA ILE A 82 -12.83 15.05 35.63
C ILE A 82 -13.01 16.47 36.18
N PRO A 83 -14.14 17.14 35.91
CA PRO A 83 -14.39 18.48 36.45
C PRO A 83 -14.42 18.47 37.98
N TRP A 84 -13.80 19.48 38.59
CA TRP A 84 -13.66 19.57 40.05
C TRP A 84 -15.02 19.65 40.79
N ARG A 85 -16.03 20.29 40.19
CA ARG A 85 -17.39 20.37 40.73
C ARG A 85 -18.40 19.67 39.80
N PRO A 86 -18.64 18.36 39.97
CA PRO A 86 -19.48 17.60 39.04
C PRO A 86 -20.98 17.94 39.12
N PHE A 87 -21.48 18.36 40.28
CA PHE A 87 -22.92 18.57 40.51
C PHE A 87 -23.39 20.03 40.34
N GLN A 88 -22.59 20.87 39.69
CA GLN A 88 -22.95 22.26 39.45
C GLN A 88 -23.98 22.36 38.32
N LYS A 89 -25.17 22.92 38.60
CA LYS A 89 -26.30 23.01 37.66
C LYS A 89 -25.92 23.64 36.31
N SER A 90 -25.11 24.69 36.31
CA SER A 90 -24.65 25.35 35.08
C SER A 90 -23.76 24.43 34.21
N CYS A 91 -22.85 23.69 34.83
CA CYS A 91 -21.97 22.75 34.14
C CYS A 91 -22.78 21.61 33.48
N LEU A 92 -23.72 21.03 34.22
CA LEU A 92 -24.59 19.97 33.72
C LEU A 92 -25.43 20.45 32.53
N HIS A 93 -26.00 21.65 32.61
CA HIS A 93 -26.79 22.21 31.53
C HIS A 93 -25.97 22.47 30.27
N GLN A 94 -24.73 22.95 30.41
CA GLN A 94 -23.81 23.13 29.28
C GLN A 94 -23.40 21.79 28.65
N GLU A 95 -23.07 20.79 29.47
CA GLU A 95 -22.75 19.45 28.99
C GLU A 95 -23.92 18.84 28.21
N LEU A 96 -25.14 18.91 28.74
CA LEU A 96 -26.33 18.37 28.09
C LEU A 96 -26.63 19.08 26.76
N LYS A 97 -26.46 20.41 26.71
CA LYS A 97 -26.61 21.18 25.48
C LYS A 97 -25.61 20.71 24.41
N LEU A 98 -24.33 20.57 24.76
CA LEU A 98 -23.30 20.06 23.85
C LEU A 98 -23.55 18.60 23.44
N MET A 99 -24.05 17.75 24.34
CA MET A 99 -24.43 16.38 23.99
C MET A 99 -25.55 16.35 22.96
N GLY A 100 -26.55 17.24 23.09
CA GLY A 100 -27.67 17.36 22.15
C GLY A 100 -27.26 17.88 20.78
N GLU A 101 -26.43 18.94 20.73
CA GLU A 101 -26.00 19.57 19.48
C GLU A 101 -25.10 18.65 18.64
N TYR A 102 -24.14 17.96 19.29
CA TYR A 102 -23.13 17.15 18.60
C TYR A 102 -23.41 15.63 18.70
N ALA A 103 -24.60 15.23 19.15
CA ALA A 103 -25.01 13.84 19.32
C ALA A 103 -23.98 12.97 20.08
N LEU A 104 -23.40 13.51 21.16
CA LEU A 104 -22.39 12.81 21.94
C LEU A 104 -23.04 11.82 22.91
N GLN A 105 -22.63 10.54 22.85
CA GLN A 105 -23.18 9.48 23.71
C GLN A 105 -22.75 9.61 25.19
N ASN A 106 -21.49 10.00 25.44
CA ASN A 106 -20.89 9.97 26.78
C ASN A 106 -20.25 11.31 27.15
N LYS A 107 -20.38 11.73 28.42
CA LYS A 107 -19.72 12.92 28.98
C LYS A 107 -18.19 12.90 28.83
N CYS A 108 -17.58 11.71 28.88
CA CYS A 108 -16.14 11.56 28.67
C CYS A 108 -15.67 12.10 27.31
N LYS A 109 -16.51 12.10 26.27
CA LYS A 109 -16.16 12.71 24.97
C LYS A 109 -16.00 14.22 25.10
N ILE A 110 -16.90 14.86 25.85
CA ILE A 110 -16.81 16.30 26.15
C ILE A 110 -15.54 16.59 26.96
N TRP A 111 -15.26 15.78 27.99
CA TRP A 111 -14.09 16.00 28.84
C TRP A 111 -12.76 15.77 28.09
N ARG A 112 -12.71 14.83 27.13
CA ARG A 112 -11.56 14.65 26.24
C ARG A 112 -11.34 15.86 25.33
N ALA A 113 -12.41 16.37 24.72
CA ALA A 113 -12.32 17.56 23.87
C ALA A 113 -11.87 18.79 24.68
N LYS A 114 -12.45 19.01 25.86
CA LYS A 114 -12.01 20.06 26.79
C LYS A 114 -10.55 19.90 27.18
N PHE A 115 -10.12 18.68 27.52
CA PHE A 115 -8.73 18.41 27.88
C PHE A 115 -7.76 18.70 26.73
N ALA A 116 -8.06 18.24 25.52
CA ALA A 116 -7.24 18.53 24.34
C ALA A 116 -7.14 20.05 24.06
N LEU A 117 -8.25 20.78 24.18
CA LEU A 117 -8.27 22.23 24.03
C LEU A 117 -7.44 22.93 25.11
N MET A 118 -7.51 22.46 26.36
CA MET A 118 -6.73 23.00 27.47
C MET A 118 -5.23 22.80 27.26
N GLU A 119 -4.78 21.65 26.76
CA GLU A 119 -3.37 21.42 26.45
C GLU A 119 -2.86 22.38 25.37
N ILE A 120 -3.64 22.59 24.30
CA ILE A 120 -3.31 23.55 23.24
C ILE A 120 -3.27 24.98 23.79
N HIS A 121 -4.27 25.37 24.60
CA HIS A 121 -4.33 26.70 25.22
C HIS A 121 -3.14 26.96 26.12
N LYS A 122 -2.76 25.98 26.94
CA LYS A 122 -1.64 26.12 27.87
C LYS A 122 -0.31 26.28 27.11
N ALA A 123 -0.08 25.46 26.09
CA ALA A 123 1.10 25.59 25.24
C ALA A 123 1.15 26.97 24.56
N ALA A 124 0.03 27.44 24.02
CA ALA A 124 -0.05 28.77 23.40
C ALA A 124 0.22 29.91 24.41
N GLN A 125 -0.32 29.82 25.63
CA GLN A 125 -0.07 30.80 26.69
C GLN A 125 1.40 30.87 27.08
N GLU A 126 2.07 29.72 27.23
CA GLU A 126 3.50 29.65 27.52
C GLU A 126 4.33 30.30 26.40
N LEU A 127 3.99 30.02 25.13
CA LEU A 127 4.68 30.61 23.99
C LEU A 127 4.47 32.12 23.89
N LEU A 128 3.27 32.64 24.17
CA LEU A 128 2.99 34.09 24.12
C LEU A 128 3.81 34.88 25.14
N VAL A 129 4.12 34.28 26.29
CA VAL A 129 4.96 34.92 27.32
C VAL A 129 6.44 34.95 26.90
N MET A 130 6.90 33.96 26.12
CA MET A 130 8.32 33.77 25.77
C MET A 130 8.84 34.66 24.62
N GLY A 131 8.07 35.60 24.07
CA GLY A 131 8.58 36.58 23.10
C GLY A 131 9.19 35.98 21.82
N GLN A 132 10.26 36.58 21.29
CA GLN A 132 10.93 36.20 20.03
C GLN A 132 12.06 35.15 20.20
N ASP A 133 11.85 34.18 21.08
CA ASP A 133 12.82 33.08 21.25
C ASP A 133 12.71 32.04 20.13
N LEU A 134 13.79 31.30 19.87
CA LEU A 134 13.80 30.21 18.87
C LEU A 134 12.71 29.15 19.14
N ARG A 135 12.39 28.91 20.41
CA ARG A 135 11.31 28.00 20.82
C ARG A 135 9.93 28.52 20.39
N HIS A 136 9.69 29.82 20.51
CA HIS A 136 8.44 30.45 20.08
C HIS A 136 8.17 30.23 18.59
N LEU A 137 9.18 30.46 17.73
CA LEU A 137 9.05 30.30 16.28
C LEU A 137 8.84 28.83 15.89
N PHE A 138 9.54 27.91 16.54
CA PHE A 138 9.46 26.48 16.20
C PHE A 138 8.18 25.83 16.72
N GLU A 139 7.93 25.93 18.04
CA GLU A 139 6.76 25.32 18.68
C GLU A 139 5.47 26.04 18.27
N GLY A 140 5.49 27.36 18.07
CA GLY A 140 4.34 28.11 17.60
C GLY A 140 3.88 27.68 16.19
N ASN A 141 4.83 27.55 15.24
CA ASN A 141 4.49 27.07 13.90
C ASN A 141 3.99 25.61 13.91
N ALA A 142 4.58 24.76 14.76
CA ALA A 142 4.13 23.39 14.93
C ALA A 142 2.69 23.30 15.49
N LEU A 143 2.36 24.13 16.49
CA LEU A 143 1.00 24.21 17.04
C LEU A 143 -0.02 24.69 16.00
N LEU A 144 0.32 25.71 15.21
CA LEU A 144 -0.54 26.20 14.13
C LEU A 144 -0.82 25.11 13.09
N GLN A 145 0.21 24.37 12.68
CA GLN A 145 0.05 23.23 11.77
C GLN A 145 -0.83 22.14 12.37
N GLN A 146 -0.67 21.83 13.66
CA GLN A 146 -1.51 20.85 14.34
C GLN A 146 -2.99 21.25 14.30
N ILE A 147 -3.32 22.52 14.56
CA ILE A 147 -4.71 22.99 14.57
C ILE A 147 -5.29 23.01 13.15
N LEU A 148 -4.55 23.52 12.17
CA LEU A 148 -5.04 23.71 10.81
C LEU A 148 -5.16 22.39 10.02
N VAL A 149 -4.33 21.39 10.31
CA VAL A 149 -4.37 20.07 9.64
C VAL A 149 -5.32 19.08 10.32
N SER A 150 -5.68 19.32 11.59
CA SER A 150 -6.61 18.45 12.34
C SER A 150 -8.08 18.84 12.19
N CYS A 151 -8.39 19.96 11.54
CA CYS A 151 -9.74 20.39 11.15
C CYS A 151 -10.04 19.99 9.71
#